data_AF-A0A3D4B1F4-F1
#
_entry.id   AF-A0A3D4B1F4-F1
#
_cell.length_a   1.000
_cell.length_b   1.000
_cell.length_c   1.000
_cell.angle_alpha   90.00
_cell.angle_beta   90.00
_cell.angle_gamma   90.00
#
_symmetry.space_group_name_H-M   'P 1'
#
loop_
_entity.id
_entity.type
_entity.pdbx_description
1 polymer ?
#
loop_
_entity_poly.entity_id
_entity_poly.type
_entity_poly.pdbx_seq_one_letter_code
_entity_poly.pdbx_strand_id
1 'polypeptide(L)'
;MNKFVKILAQFLFVIILDVLVVGWIYIESEKWEGIKAAAAAEAAIPEVQIDARSGFEIDPQTKFIMGNGFPAIRRECVKCHPTQMVRSFRADRAGWLDAIRWMQAEKGLKNFSEKTENTILTYLETYYGK
;
A
#
# COMPACT_ATOMS: atom_id res chain seq x y z
N MET A 1 9.14 -63.90 31.06
CA MET A 1 8.44 -62.83 30.31
C MET A 1 8.37 -63.22 28.85
N ASN A 2 7.16 -63.56 28.36
CA ASN A 2 6.95 -64.18 27.06
C ASN A 2 7.36 -63.20 25.95
N LYS A 3 8.06 -63.68 24.90
CA LYS A 3 8.52 -62.84 23.78
C LYS A 3 7.40 -61.95 23.21
N PHE A 4 6.17 -62.46 23.23
CA PHE A 4 4.95 -61.75 22.84
C PHE A 4 4.68 -60.47 23.65
N VAL A 5 4.89 -60.51 24.97
CA VAL A 5 4.67 -59.35 25.86
C VAL A 5 5.71 -58.26 25.61
N LYS A 6 6.96 -58.63 25.28
CA LYS A 6 8.02 -57.66 24.94
C LYS A 6 7.73 -56.95 23.61
N ILE A 7 7.27 -57.70 22.61
CA ILE A 7 6.90 -57.16 21.29
C ILE A 7 5.72 -56.19 21.43
N LEU A 8 4.68 -56.58 22.18
CA LEU A 8 3.51 -55.72 22.41
C LEU A 8 3.90 -54.42 23.15
N ALA A 9 4.72 -54.50 24.20
CA ALA A 9 5.18 -53.33 24.94
C ALA A 9 6.04 -52.39 24.07
N GLN A 10 6.87 -52.95 23.18
CA GLN A 10 7.70 -52.16 22.27
C GLN A 10 6.85 -51.43 21.21
N PHE A 11 5.82 -52.07 20.66
CA PHE A 11 4.89 -51.40 19.75
C PHE A 11 4.11 -50.28 20.43
N LEU A 12 3.61 -50.51 21.65
CA LEU A 12 2.91 -49.48 22.42
C LEU A 12 3.82 -48.28 22.72
N PHE A 13 5.09 -48.52 23.05
CA PHE A 13 6.06 -47.46 23.29
C PHE A 13 6.31 -46.60 22.04
N VAL A 14 6.47 -47.22 20.87
CA VAL A 14 6.68 -46.51 19.60
C VAL A 14 5.46 -45.65 19.27
N ILE A 15 4.25 -46.20 19.39
CA ILE A 15 3.00 -45.45 19.11
C ILE A 15 2.87 -44.24 20.04
N ILE A 16 3.16 -44.40 21.33
CA ILE A 16 3.14 -43.28 22.28
C ILE A 16 4.16 -42.21 21.88
N LEU A 17 5.37 -42.63 21.49
CA LEU A 17 6.43 -41.70 21.08
C LEU A 17 6.04 -40.94 19.81
N ASP A 18 5.45 -41.61 18.83
CA ASP A 18 4.96 -40.99 17.60
C ASP A 18 3.86 -39.95 17.88
N VAL A 19 2.90 -40.27 18.75
CA VAL A 19 1.83 -39.32 19.14
C VAL A 19 2.40 -38.10 19.86
N LEU A 20 3.40 -38.29 20.73
CA LEU A 20 4.05 -37.18 21.43
C LEU A 20 4.82 -36.28 20.46
N VAL A 21 5.54 -36.86 19.50
CA VAL A 21 6.29 -36.10 18.48
C VAL A 21 5.33 -35.34 17.57
N VAL A 22 4.30 -36.00 17.04
CA VAL A 22 3.30 -35.36 16.17
C VAL A 22 2.52 -34.28 16.92
N GLY A 23 2.14 -34.54 18.17
CA GLY A 23 1.49 -33.56 19.02
C GLY A 23 2.36 -32.33 19.27
N TRP A 24 3.65 -32.50 19.54
CA TRP A 24 4.58 -31.39 19.70
C TRP A 24 4.77 -30.59 18.41
N ILE A 25 4.92 -31.27 17.26
CA ILE A 25 5.01 -30.61 15.93
C ILE A 25 3.74 -29.78 15.67
N TYR A 26 2.57 -30.32 15.98
CA TYR A 26 1.30 -29.64 15.78
C TYR A 26 1.20 -28.35 16.62
N ILE A 27 1.56 -28.42 17.90
CA ILE A 27 1.57 -27.27 18.81
C ILE A 27 2.56 -26.18 18.34
N GLU A 28 3.76 -26.54 17.90
CA GLU A 28 4.73 -25.56 17.40
C GLU A 28 4.28 -24.94 16.06
N SER A 29 3.52 -25.67 15.24
CA SER A 29 2.98 -25.15 13.99
C SER A 29 1.92 -24.05 14.21
N GLU A 30 1.03 -24.21 15.19
CA GLU A 30 0.02 -23.17 15.52
C GLU A 30 0.68 -21.87 15.99
N LYS A 31 1.73 -21.99 16.79
CA LYS A 31 2.53 -20.86 17.27
C LYS A 31 3.24 -20.14 16.13
N TRP A 32 3.78 -20.88 15.16
CA TRP A 32 4.46 -20.31 13.99
C TRP A 32 3.49 -19.56 13.06
N GLU A 33 2.28 -20.08 12.84
CA GLU A 33 1.26 -19.39 12.05
C GLU A 33 0.75 -18.12 12.74
N GLY A 34 0.59 -18.13 14.07
CA GLY A 34 0.26 -16.93 14.84
C GLY A 34 1.32 -15.83 14.73
N ILE A 35 2.61 -16.19 14.80
CA ILE A 35 3.74 -15.24 14.66
C ILE A 35 3.78 -14.64 13.24
N LYS A 36 3.59 -15.45 12.19
CA LYS A 36 3.51 -14.95 10.81
C LYS A 36 2.35 -13.98 10.60
N ALA A 37 1.18 -14.32 11.13
CA ALA A 37 -0.01 -13.48 11.00
C ALA A 37 0.18 -12.12 11.67
N ALA A 38 0.79 -12.09 12.86
CA ALA A 38 1.11 -10.84 13.56
C ALA A 38 2.12 -9.98 12.77
N ALA A 39 3.19 -10.59 12.24
CA ALA A 39 4.18 -9.88 11.43
C ALA A 39 3.58 -9.32 10.12
N ALA A 40 2.66 -10.05 9.48
CA ALA A 40 1.96 -9.58 8.28
C ALA A 40 1.02 -8.41 8.58
N ALA A 41 0.37 -8.40 9.75
CA ALA A 41 -0.48 -7.29 10.19
C ALA A 41 0.32 -6.02 10.50
N GLU A 42 1.52 -6.17 11.10
CA GLU A 42 2.43 -5.06 11.36
C GLU A 42 3.00 -4.47 10.05
N ALA A 43 3.36 -5.32 9.08
CA ALA A 43 3.78 -4.89 7.74
C ALA A 43 2.65 -4.25 6.91
N ALA A 44 1.38 -4.38 7.33
CA ALA A 44 0.23 -3.78 6.66
C ALA A 44 -0.03 -2.32 7.06
N ILE A 45 0.68 -1.78 8.07
CA ILE A 45 0.66 -0.35 8.36
C ILE A 45 1.46 0.33 7.25
N PRO A 46 0.85 1.17 6.38
CA PRO A 46 1.59 1.78 5.30
C PRO A 46 2.66 2.68 5.90
N GLU A 47 3.91 2.30 5.71
CA GLU A 47 5.06 3.14 6.05
C GLU A 47 4.84 4.52 5.41
N VAL A 48 4.94 5.56 6.23
CA VAL A 48 4.79 6.96 5.80
C VAL A 48 5.86 7.22 4.74
N GLN A 49 5.43 7.39 3.49
CA GLN A 49 6.36 7.63 2.38
C GLN A 49 6.62 9.12 2.29
N ILE A 50 7.89 9.51 2.31
CA ILE A 50 8.32 10.90 2.22
C ILE A 50 8.93 11.15 0.84
N ASP A 51 8.51 12.22 0.18
CA ASP A 51 9.16 12.68 -1.05
C ASP A 51 10.55 13.23 -0.74
N ALA A 52 11.59 12.59 -1.27
CA ALA A 52 12.98 12.95 -0.99
C ALA A 52 13.36 14.38 -1.45
N ARG A 53 12.59 15.00 -2.35
CA ARG A 53 12.89 16.35 -2.87
C ARG A 53 12.28 17.44 -2.00
N SER A 54 11.06 17.23 -1.52
CA SER A 54 10.30 18.24 -0.78
C SER A 54 10.22 17.98 0.72
N GLY A 55 10.47 16.75 1.17
CA GLY A 55 10.28 16.34 2.56
C GLY A 55 8.82 16.16 2.98
N PHE A 56 7.87 16.32 2.06
CA PHE A 56 6.46 16.11 2.35
C PHE A 56 6.07 14.63 2.27
N GLU A 57 5.08 14.26 3.04
CA GLU A 57 4.43 12.96 2.92
C GLU A 57 3.76 12.81 1.54
N ILE A 58 3.84 11.60 0.96
CA ILE A 58 3.25 11.26 -0.33
C ILE A 58 2.32 10.06 -0.23
N ASP A 59 1.27 10.08 -1.04
CA ASP A 59 0.33 8.98 -1.13
C ASP A 59 1.02 7.74 -1.74
N PRO A 60 0.99 6.57 -1.08
CA PRO A 60 1.72 5.39 -1.54
C PRO A 60 1.33 4.91 -2.94
N GLN A 61 0.10 5.17 -3.38
CA GLN A 61 -0.43 4.71 -4.67
C GLN A 61 -0.09 5.67 -5.81
N THR A 62 -0.33 6.97 -5.60
CA THR A 62 -0.24 8.01 -6.63
C THR A 62 1.09 8.76 -6.58
N LYS A 63 1.81 8.68 -5.46
CA LYS A 63 3.04 9.43 -5.15
C LYS A 63 2.87 10.95 -5.17
N PHE A 64 1.64 11.45 -5.13
CA PHE A 64 1.37 12.87 -4.97
C PHE A 64 1.56 13.27 -3.50
N ILE A 65 2.13 14.45 -3.27
CA ILE A 65 2.22 15.09 -1.95
C ILE A 65 0.85 15.14 -1.29
N MET A 66 0.75 14.63 -0.06
CA MET A 66 -0.46 14.67 0.74
C MET A 66 -0.54 16.01 1.46
N GLY A 67 -1.41 16.88 0.98
CA GLY A 67 -1.60 18.22 1.51
C GLY A 67 -2.94 18.82 1.08
N ASN A 68 -3.16 20.09 1.43
CA ASN A 68 -4.42 20.79 1.11
C ASN A 68 -4.73 20.76 -0.38
N GLY A 69 -5.85 20.12 -0.76
CA GLY A 69 -6.27 19.95 -2.16
C GLY A 69 -5.92 18.60 -2.79
N PHE A 70 -5.13 17.76 -2.12
CA PHE A 70 -4.76 16.42 -2.60
C PHE A 70 -5.96 15.55 -3.02
N PRO A 71 -7.08 15.47 -2.26
CA PRO A 71 -8.24 14.67 -2.69
C PRO A 71 -8.84 15.10 -4.03
N ALA A 72 -8.72 16.38 -4.40
CA ALA A 72 -9.20 16.87 -5.70
C ALA A 72 -8.28 16.38 -6.83
N ILE A 73 -6.96 16.48 -6.66
CA ILE A 73 -5.98 16.01 -7.64
C ILE A 73 -6.01 14.49 -7.80
N ARG A 74 -6.07 13.74 -6.68
CA ARG A 74 -6.20 12.28 -6.72
C ARG A 74 -7.45 11.84 -7.45
N ARG A 75 -8.54 12.61 -7.41
CA ARG A 75 -9.78 12.27 -8.12
C ARG A 75 -9.73 12.64 -9.59
N GLU A 76 -9.18 13.80 -9.95
CA GLU A 76 -9.32 14.33 -11.31
C GLU A 76 -8.10 14.08 -12.21
N CYS A 77 -6.88 14.00 -11.66
CA CYS A 77 -5.64 13.97 -12.43
C CYS A 77 -4.98 12.59 -12.57
N VAL A 78 -5.60 11.53 -12.04
CA VAL A 78 -5.08 10.14 -12.10
C VAL A 78 -5.77 9.27 -13.16
N LYS A 79 -6.79 9.81 -13.84
CA LYS A 79 -7.73 9.02 -14.64
C LYS A 79 -7.20 8.60 -16.01
N CYS A 80 -6.30 9.38 -16.61
CA CYS A 80 -6.02 9.27 -18.04
C CYS A 80 -4.55 8.95 -18.36
N HIS A 81 -3.61 9.23 -17.46
CA HIS A 81 -2.17 8.99 -17.67
C HIS A 81 -1.46 8.74 -16.33
N PRO A 82 -0.22 8.22 -16.36
CA PRO A 82 0.56 8.04 -15.13
C PRO A 82 0.73 9.36 -14.35
N THR A 83 0.65 9.29 -13.03
CA THR A 83 0.77 10.46 -12.15
C THR A 83 2.14 11.13 -12.24
N GLN A 84 3.17 10.38 -12.64
CA GLN A 84 4.52 10.91 -12.84
C GLN A 84 4.55 12.07 -13.84
N MET A 85 3.72 12.07 -14.88
CA MET A 85 3.68 13.17 -15.85
C MET A 85 3.28 14.48 -15.16
N VAL A 86 2.23 14.46 -14.33
CA VAL A 86 1.81 15.62 -13.53
C VAL A 86 2.90 16.01 -12.54
N ARG A 87 3.42 15.05 -11.79
CA ARG A 87 4.43 15.31 -10.74
C ARG A 87 5.77 15.80 -11.28
N SER A 88 6.05 15.62 -12.56
CA SER A 88 7.28 16.10 -13.22
C SER A 88 7.08 17.43 -13.94
N PHE A 89 5.84 17.82 -14.24
CA PHE A 89 5.54 19.12 -14.84
C PHE A 89 5.63 20.23 -13.80
N ARG A 90 6.21 21.38 -14.18
CA ARG A 90 6.42 22.54 -13.31
C ARG A 90 5.92 23.77 -14.03
N ALA A 91 4.95 24.46 -13.44
CA ALA A 91 4.35 25.65 -14.00
C ALA A 91 3.86 26.57 -12.88
N ASP A 92 3.75 27.86 -13.18
CA ASP A 92 2.96 28.78 -12.36
C ASP A 92 1.46 28.49 -12.56
N ARG A 93 0.61 29.21 -11.83
CA ARG A 93 -0.85 29.03 -11.91
C ARG A 93 -1.41 29.14 -13.33
N ALA A 94 -0.90 30.09 -14.12
CA ALA A 94 -1.35 30.31 -15.49
C ALA A 94 -0.97 29.12 -16.37
N GLY A 95 0.27 28.63 -16.28
CA GLY A 95 0.70 27.46 -17.04
C GLY A 95 -0.05 26.18 -16.64
N TRP A 96 -0.41 26.00 -15.36
CA TRP A 96 -1.27 24.89 -14.93
C TRP A 96 -2.70 25.03 -15.46
N LEU A 97 -3.25 26.24 -15.48
CA LEU A 97 -4.55 26.51 -16.06
C LEU A 97 -4.56 26.21 -17.56
N ASP A 98 -3.54 26.63 -18.30
CA ASP A 98 -3.39 26.34 -19.72
C ASP A 98 -3.32 24.83 -19.99
N ALA A 99 -2.57 24.09 -19.16
CA ALA A 99 -2.51 22.64 -19.25
C ALA A 99 -3.88 21.99 -19.02
N ILE A 100 -4.64 22.45 -18.03
CA ILE A 100 -6.02 21.97 -17.76
C ILE A 100 -6.93 22.28 -18.94
N ARG A 101 -6.88 23.50 -19.48
CA ARG A 101 -7.68 23.90 -20.64
C ARG A 101 -7.35 23.08 -21.88
N TRP A 102 -6.07 22.81 -22.13
CA TRP A 102 -5.65 21.92 -23.20
C TRP A 102 -6.16 20.49 -23.01
N MET A 103 -6.09 19.94 -21.79
CA MET A 103 -6.65 18.61 -21.51
C MET A 103 -8.17 18.58 -21.69
N GLN A 104 -8.87 19.66 -21.35
CA GLN A 104 -10.32 19.78 -21.53
C GLN A 104 -10.69 19.84 -23.01
N ALA A 105 -9.94 20.57 -23.82
CA ALA A 105 -10.17 20.68 -25.26
C ALA A 105 -9.78 19.41 -26.04
N GLU A 106 -8.60 18.85 -25.75
CA GLU A 106 -7.94 17.86 -26.63
C GLU A 106 -7.89 16.44 -26.06
N LYS A 107 -8.13 16.27 -24.75
CA LYS A 107 -7.95 14.99 -24.04
C LYS A 107 -9.21 14.52 -23.31
N GLY A 108 -10.33 15.21 -23.51
CA GLY A 108 -11.62 14.82 -22.95
C GLY A 108 -11.73 14.99 -21.44
N LEU A 109 -10.87 15.82 -20.82
CA LEU A 109 -11.04 16.18 -19.42
C LEU A 109 -12.34 16.97 -19.27
N LYS A 110 -13.21 16.56 -18.35
CA LYS A 110 -14.44 17.30 -18.06
C LYS A 110 -14.13 18.70 -17.53
N ASN A 111 -15.07 19.62 -17.70
CA ASN A 111 -15.04 20.89 -17.00
C ASN A 111 -15.19 20.68 -15.49
N PHE A 112 -14.42 21.44 -14.73
CA PHE A 112 -14.51 21.47 -13.28
C PHE A 112 -15.47 22.59 -12.83
N SER A 113 -16.04 22.45 -11.64
CA SER A 113 -16.62 23.62 -10.98
C SER A 113 -15.52 24.60 -10.59
N GLU A 114 -15.83 25.90 -10.52
CA GLU A 114 -14.88 26.95 -10.15
C GLU A 114 -14.14 26.63 -8.84
N LYS A 115 -14.88 26.16 -7.82
CA LYS A 115 -14.30 25.74 -6.54
C LYS A 115 -13.29 24.58 -6.71
N THR A 116 -13.62 23.59 -7.53
CA THR A 116 -12.74 22.43 -7.77
C THR A 116 -11.49 22.85 -8.53
N GLU A 117 -11.66 23.66 -9.57
CA GLU A 117 -10.54 24.18 -10.36
C GLU A 117 -9.59 25.03 -9.51
N ASN A 118 -10.13 25.95 -8.72
CA ASN A 118 -9.31 26.77 -7.82
C ASN A 118 -8.54 25.90 -6.80
N THR A 119 -9.20 24.86 -6.26
CA THR A 119 -8.54 23.89 -5.36
C THR A 119 -7.38 23.16 -6.05
N ILE A 120 -7.61 22.69 -7.27
CA ILE A 120 -6.62 21.97 -8.10
C ILE A 120 -5.44 22.89 -8.44
N LEU A 121 -5.72 24.09 -8.95
CA LEU A 121 -4.69 25.06 -9.32
C LEU A 121 -3.84 25.48 -8.13
N THR A 122 -4.46 25.76 -6.99
CA THR A 122 -3.75 26.14 -5.76
C THR A 122 -2.85 25.00 -5.27
N TYR A 123 -3.32 23.75 -5.30
CA TYR A 123 -2.48 22.61 -4.97
C TYR A 123 -1.30 22.46 -5.94
N LEU A 124 -1.55 22.52 -7.26
CA LEU A 124 -0.53 22.32 -8.28
C LEU A 124 0.54 23.42 -8.23
N GLU A 125 0.13 24.67 -8.01
CA GLU A 125 1.02 25.80 -7.79
C GLU A 125 1.84 25.64 -6.50
N THR A 126 1.23 25.20 -5.40
CA THR A 126 1.90 25.06 -4.10
C THR A 126 2.96 23.94 -4.11
N TYR A 127 2.62 22.77 -4.66
CA TYR A 127 3.46 21.57 -4.54
C TYR A 127 4.24 21.22 -5.81
N TYR A 128 3.84 21.76 -6.96
CA TYR A 128 4.44 21.50 -8.27
C TYR A 128 4.63 22.80 -9.09
N GLY A 129 4.78 23.93 -8.40
CA GLY A 129 5.14 25.23 -8.98
C GLY A 129 6.59 25.30 -9.47
N LYS A 130 6.89 26.27 -10.34
CA LYS A 130 8.26 26.66 -10.72
C LYS A 130 8.68 27.95 -10.02
#